data_AF-A0A420XIL1-F1
#
_entry.id   AF-A0A420XIL1-F1
#
_cell.length_a   1.000
_cell.length_b   1.000
_cell.length_c   1.000
_cell.angle_alpha   90.00
_cell.angle_beta   90.00
_cell.angle_gamma   90.00
#
_symmetry.space_group_name_H-M   'P 1'
#
loop_
_entity.id
_entity.type
_entity.pdbx_description
1 polymer ?
#
loop_
_entity_poly.entity_id
_entity_poly.type
_entity_poly.pdbx_seq_one_letter_code
_entity_poly.pdbx_strand_id
1 'polypeptide(L)' 'MKRFFILVISCSVLSGCITGKDPLMWFWEHGFKMSDKEREVYRTCRKEASKFYNGETQGELWAEFARNCRKEKGY' A
#
# COMPACT_ATOMS: atom_id res chain seq x y z
N MET A 1 -47.45 17.48 8.19
CA MET A 1 -46.18 17.35 8.95
C MET A 1 -45.74 15.88 9.06
N LYS A 2 -45.28 15.26 7.96
CA LYS A 2 -44.77 13.87 7.99
C LYS A 2 -43.81 13.51 6.83
N ARG A 3 -43.43 14.49 6.00
CA ARG A 3 -42.66 14.26 4.76
C ARG A 3 -41.36 15.07 4.64
N PHE A 4 -40.99 15.87 5.65
CA PHE A 4 -39.77 16.69 5.64
C PHE A 4 -38.58 16.05 6.36
N PHE A 5 -38.74 14.83 6.91
CA PHE A 5 -37.67 14.14 7.64
C PHE A 5 -36.79 13.23 6.78
N ILE A 6 -37.06 13.13 5.48
CA ILE A 6 -36.32 12.26 4.54
C ILE A 6 -35.49 13.11 3.57
N LEU A 7 -34.87 14.20 4.05
CA LEU A 7 -33.86 14.94 3.28
C LEU A 7 -32.70 15.40 4.18
N VAL A 8 -32.55 14.80 5.35
CA VAL A 8 -31.37 15.00 6.22
C VAL A 8 -30.49 13.74 6.26
N ILE A 9 -31.01 12.61 5.78
CA ILE A 9 -30.27 11.33 5.62
C ILE A 9 -29.64 11.26 4.22
N SER A 10 -29.06 12.37 3.75
CA SER A 10 -28.26 12.41 2.53
C SER A 10 -26.90 13.10 2.73
N CYS A 11 -26.65 13.73 3.88
CA CYS A 11 -25.36 14.34 4.18
C CYS A 11 -24.43 13.46 5.03
N SER A 12 -24.95 12.42 5.70
CA SER A 12 -24.17 11.69 6.70
C SER A 12 -23.40 10.47 6.16
N VAL A 13 -23.59 10.12 4.89
CA VAL A 13 -22.88 8.99 4.23
C VAL A 13 -21.71 9.44 3.36
N LEU A 14 -21.58 10.74 3.07
CA LEU A 14 -20.41 11.33 2.39
C LEU A 14 -19.33 11.80 3.38
N SER A 15 -19.65 11.90 4.67
CA SER A 15 -18.70 12.15 5.75
C SER A 15 -18.29 10.86 6.46
N GLY A 16 -18.44 9.71 5.80
CA GLY A 16 -17.90 8.43 6.24
C GLY A 16 -16.39 8.50 6.19
N CYS A 17 -15.82 9.05 7.26
CA CYS A 17 -14.44 8.98 7.71
C CYS A 17 -13.51 8.22 6.78
N ILE A 18 -13.06 8.90 5.72
CA ILE A 18 -11.66 8.81 5.31
C ILE A 18 -10.86 9.40 6.46
N THR A 19 -10.81 8.66 7.56
CA THR A 19 -9.78 8.84 8.57
C THR A 19 -8.50 8.61 7.79
N GLY A 20 -7.65 9.64 7.67
CA GLY A 20 -6.36 9.63 6.97
C GLY A 20 -5.35 8.64 7.57
N LYS A 21 -5.75 7.37 7.59
CA LYS A 21 -5.07 6.16 8.06
C LYS A 21 -5.31 5.01 7.08
N ASP A 22 -5.89 5.29 5.91
CA ASP A 22 -5.88 4.32 4.83
C ASP A 22 -4.42 4.22 4.34
N PRO A 23 -3.72 3.08 4.57
CA PRO A 23 -2.31 2.97 4.24
C PRO A 23 -2.05 3.26 2.76
N LEU A 24 -3.03 2.99 1.91
CA LEU A 24 -3.00 3.28 0.48
C LEU A 24 -3.10 4.78 0.16
N MET A 25 -3.88 5.54 0.93
CA MET A 25 -4.07 6.98 0.70
C MET A 25 -2.94 7.80 1.31
N TRP A 26 -2.44 7.41 2.49
CA TRP A 26 -1.17 7.93 3.00
C TRP A 26 -0.01 7.57 2.05
N PHE A 27 0.01 6.35 1.50
CA PHE A 27 0.98 5.95 0.46
C PHE A 27 0.83 6.75 -0.84
N TRP A 28 -0.38 7.18 -1.21
CA TRP A 28 -0.61 8.00 -2.40
C TRP A 28 -0.20 9.46 -2.18
N GLU A 29 -0.53 10.04 -1.02
CA GLU A 29 -0.22 11.43 -0.66
C GLU A 29 1.24 11.63 -0.23
N HIS A 30 1.89 10.61 0.32
CA HIS A 30 3.29 10.64 0.77
C HIS A 30 4.18 9.67 0.00
N GLY A 31 3.73 9.29 -1.21
CA GLY A 31 4.41 8.45 -2.20
C GLY A 31 5.85 8.20 -1.85
N PHE A 32 6.15 6.94 -1.45
CA PHE A 32 7.45 6.47 -0.97
C PHE A 32 8.55 7.33 -1.59
N LYS A 33 9.05 8.33 -0.85
CA LYS A 33 10.21 9.14 -1.28
C LYS A 33 11.44 8.24 -1.14
N MET A 34 11.44 7.22 -1.97
CA MET A 34 12.48 6.25 -2.12
C MET A 34 13.59 6.97 -2.85
N SER A 35 14.76 7.05 -2.22
CA SER A 35 15.96 7.54 -2.92
C SER A 35 16.19 6.69 -4.18
N ASP A 36 16.90 7.21 -5.19
CA ASP A 36 17.16 6.43 -6.40
C ASP A 36 17.88 5.11 -6.08
N LYS A 37 18.78 5.12 -5.10
CA LYS A 37 19.47 3.94 -4.59
C LYS A 37 18.51 2.93 -3.94
N GLU A 38 17.57 3.42 -3.14
CA GLU A 38 16.56 2.56 -2.50
C GLU A 38 15.57 1.99 -3.55
N ARG A 39 15.23 2.76 -4.59
CA ARG A 39 14.41 2.30 -5.72
C ARG A 39 15.11 1.24 -6.54
N GLU A 40 16.42 1.39 -6.76
CA GLU A 40 17.25 0.38 -7.42
C GLU A 40 17.32 -0.91 -6.60
N VAL A 41 17.57 -0.80 -5.29
CA VAL A 41 17.59 -1.94 -4.37
C VAL A 41 16.23 -2.66 -4.36
N TYR A 42 15.13 -1.92 -4.27
CA TYR A 42 13.78 -2.46 -4.32
C TYR A 42 13.52 -3.24 -5.62
N ARG A 43 13.86 -2.67 -6.78
CA ARG A 43 13.71 -3.35 -8.08
C ARG A 43 14.58 -4.60 -8.18
N THR A 44 15.83 -4.52 -7.71
CA THR A 44 16.77 -5.64 -7.72
C THR A 44 16.27 -6.81 -6.88
N CYS A 45 15.89 -6.54 -5.63
CA CYS A 45 15.40 -7.58 -4.73
C CYS A 45 14.09 -8.22 -5.20
N ARG A 46 13.19 -7.44 -5.84
CA ARG A 46 11.99 -8.00 -6.49
C ARG A 46 12.33 -8.92 -7.65
N LYS A 47 13.29 -8.51 -8.48
CA LYS A 47 13.76 -9.33 -9.62
C LYS A 47 14.43 -10.62 -9.14
N GLU A 48 15.21 -10.56 -8.06
CA GLU A 48 15.84 -11.73 -7.46
C GLU A 48 14.80 -12.68 -6.84
N ALA A 49 13.87 -12.17 -6.05
CA ALA A 49 12.79 -12.98 -5.48
C ALA A 49 11.99 -13.71 -6.57
N SER A 50 11.75 -13.04 -7.71
CA SER A 50 11.01 -13.61 -8.85
C SER A 50 11.77 -14.72 -9.60
N LYS A 51 13.07 -14.93 -9.32
CA LYS A 51 13.82 -16.09 -9.83
C LYS A 51 13.54 -17.36 -9.03
N PHE A 52 13.19 -17.22 -7.76
CA PHE A 52 13.00 -18.35 -6.83
C PHE A 52 11.53 -18.64 -6.57
N TYR A 53 10.69 -17.60 -6.53
CA TYR A 53 9.29 -17.69 -6.14
C TYR A 53 8.40 -16.94 -7.14
N ASN A 54 7.23 -17.51 -7.44
CA ASN A 54 6.21 -16.79 -8.17
C ASN A 54 5.45 -15.87 -7.19
N GLY A 55 5.47 -14.56 -7.44
CA GLY A 55 4.79 -13.59 -6.57
C GLY A 55 3.27 -13.75 -6.49
N GLU A 56 2.64 -14.42 -7.46
CA GLU A 56 1.18 -14.64 -7.50
C GLU A 56 0.75 -15.85 -6.68
N THR A 57 1.51 -16.94 -6.72
CA THR A 57 1.17 -18.19 -6.02
C THR A 57 1.95 -18.40 -4.72
N GLN A 58 3.13 -17.77 -4.60
CA GLN A 58 4.05 -17.87 -3.48
C GLN A 58 4.39 -16.47 -2.92
N GLY A 59 3.39 -15.60 -2.85
CA GLY A 59 3.56 -14.19 -2.49
C GLY A 59 4.25 -13.98 -1.14
N GLU A 60 4.00 -14.83 -0.15
CA GLU A 60 4.64 -14.73 1.17
C GLU A 60 6.15 -14.98 1.12
N LEU A 61 6.57 -16.09 0.51
CA LEU A 61 7.98 -16.45 0.34
C LEU A 61 8.71 -15.44 -0.54
N TRP A 62 8.05 -14.99 -1.61
CA TRP A 62 8.57 -13.96 -2.49
C TRP A 62 8.79 -12.64 -1.72
N ALA A 63 7.82 -12.22 -0.90
CA ALA A 63 7.91 -10.99 -0.13
C ALA A 63 8.94 -11.08 1.00
N GLU A 64 9.07 -12.25 1.63
CA GLU A 64 10.09 -12.51 2.64
C GLU A 64 11.49 -12.43 2.05
N PHE A 65 11.74 -13.11 0.93
CA PHE A 65 13.01 -13.03 0.22
C PHE A 65 13.34 -11.59 -0.16
N ALA A 66 12.38 -10.88 -0.77
CA ALA A 66 12.58 -9.49 -1.17
C ALA A 66 12.87 -8.56 0.02
N ARG A 67 12.22 -8.78 1.18
CA ARG A 67 12.49 -8.02 2.41
C ARG A 67 13.88 -8.30 2.95
N ASN A 68 14.31 -9.56 3.01
CA ASN A 68 15.62 -9.93 3.53
C ASN A 68 16.75 -9.40 2.64
N CYS A 69 16.61 -9.50 1.32
CA CYS A 69 17.53 -8.89 0.36
C CYS A 69 17.70 -7.38 0.57
N ARG A 70 16.61 -6.64 0.88
CA ARG A 70 16.70 -5.21 1.17
C ARG A 70 17.47 -4.95 2.47
N LYS A 71 17.17 -5.72 3.53
CA LYS A 71 17.85 -5.62 4.83
C LYS A 71 19.36 -5.84 4.69
N GLU A 72 19.77 -6.86 3.92
CA GLU A 72 21.19 -7.14 3.63
C GLU A 72 21.87 -5.98 2.89
N LYS A 73 21.11 -5.24 2.08
CA LYS A 73 21.59 -4.05 1.35
C LYS A 73 21.46 -2.75 2.14
N GLY A 74 20.98 -2.81 3.39
CA GLY A 74 20.85 -1.67 4.30
C GLY A 74 19.56 -0.85 4.13
N TYR A 75 18.48 -1.47 3.63
CA TYR A 75 17.18 -0.85 3.39
C TYR A 75 16.00 -1.64 3.98
#